data_AF-A0A562W8H9-F1
#
_entry.id   AF-A0A562W8H9-F1
#
_cell.length_a   1.000
_cell.length_b   1.000
_cell.length_c   1.000
_cell.angle_alpha   90.00
_cell.angle_beta   90.00
_cell.angle_gamma   90.00
#
_symmetry.space_group_name_H-M   'P 1'
#
loop_
_entity.id
_entity.type
_entity.pdbx_description
1 polymer ?
#
loop_
_entity_poly.entity_id
_entity_poly.type
_entity_poly.pdbx_seq_one_letter_code
_entity_poly.pdbx_strand_id
1 'polypeptide(L)'
;MNTNDTIAEVAQKVLREMGRAASIDELYAEIVRRKLYEFNTPTPEHVLRTTIRRHTGNVERVDSSDEVLFELVSEDVYGLSSGTRTTTRKRAGSGMKRIQRANDKEEIIKNLMSDQVGVFKEIWKLLLFAAQVGMRNDKRLPLKALDAGKGIDQSTFGNCPAWPGVLYLMTLAETQKSDCLSGSEKAEDDRVSVFQEYANGGLEVLRDFFAGRPLDLDGLLAFIETQREESAGRLDLELTI
;
A
#
# COMPACT_ATOMS: atom_id res chain seq x y z
N MET A 1 38.07 0.54 5.36
CA MET A 1 36.71 1.07 5.55
C MET A 1 35.83 0.34 4.55
N ASN A 2 34.87 -0.45 5.02
CA ASN A 2 33.85 -1.03 4.13
C ASN A 2 32.80 0.06 3.93
N THR A 3 32.75 0.62 2.73
CA THR A 3 32.01 1.86 2.44
C THR A 3 30.49 1.65 2.27
N ASN A 4 29.96 0.46 2.58
CA ASN A 4 28.56 0.09 2.34
C ASN A 4 27.81 -0.47 3.58
N ASP A 5 28.46 -0.57 4.75
CA ASP A 5 27.81 -1.11 5.94
C ASP A 5 26.76 -0.11 6.48
N THR A 6 25.54 -0.58 6.73
CA THR A 6 24.45 0.19 7.33
C THR A 6 24.68 0.43 8.82
N ILE A 7 23.98 1.40 9.40
CA ILE A 7 24.02 1.68 10.86
C ILE A 7 23.68 0.43 11.68
N ALA A 8 22.73 -0.39 11.21
CA ALA A 8 22.29 -1.60 11.89
C ALA A 8 23.38 -2.69 11.89
N GLU A 9 24.03 -2.92 10.75
CA GLU A 9 25.14 -3.88 10.62
C GLU A 9 26.35 -3.46 11.45
N VAL A 10 26.69 -2.17 11.43
CA VAL A 10 27.77 -1.62 12.25
C VAL A 10 27.48 -1.79 13.75
N ALA A 11 26.27 -1.48 14.20
CA ALA A 11 25.87 -1.67 15.60
C ALA A 11 25.87 -3.15 16.01
N GLN A 12 25.44 -4.05 15.12
CA GLN A 12 25.49 -5.50 15.36
C GLN A 12 26.93 -5.99 15.52
N LYS A 13 27.83 -5.53 14.64
CA LYS A 13 29.26 -5.87 14.71
C LYS A 13 29.88 -5.39 16.02
N VAL A 14 29.58 -4.16 16.44
CA VAL A 14 30.06 -3.62 17.72
C VAL A 14 29.59 -4.47 18.90
N LEU A 15 28.30 -4.82 18.97
CA LEU A 15 27.78 -5.69 20.03
C LEU A 15 28.45 -7.08 20.03
N ARG A 16 28.69 -7.65 18.84
CA ARG A 16 29.39 -8.93 18.69
C ARG A 16 30.81 -8.87 19.21
N GLU A 17 31.51 -7.77 18.94
CA GLU A 17 32.88 -7.55 19.42
C GLU A 17 32.93 -7.21 20.92
N MET A 18 31.89 -6.58 21.47
CA MET A 18 31.78 -6.30 22.91
C MET A 18 31.47 -7.56 23.73
N GLY A 19 30.80 -8.56 23.15
CA GLY A 19 30.45 -9.81 23.83
C GLY A 19 29.46 -9.66 25.00
N ARG A 20 28.82 -8.49 25.12
CA ARG A 20 27.83 -8.15 26.14
C ARG A 20 26.77 -7.22 25.57
N ALA A 21 25.62 -7.15 26.26
CA ALA A 21 24.63 -6.11 25.98
C ALA A 21 25.20 -4.72 26.31
N ALA A 22 24.73 -3.71 25.59
CA ALA A 22 25.21 -2.34 25.72
C ALA A 22 24.09 -1.31 25.51
N SER A 23 24.24 -0.14 26.11
CA SER A 23 23.32 0.99 25.88
C SER A 23 23.58 1.67 24.53
N ILE A 24 22.64 2.50 24.09
CA ILE A 24 22.83 3.33 22.87
C ILE A 24 24.08 4.20 22.98
N ASP A 25 24.32 4.79 24.15
CA ASP A 25 25.45 5.69 24.37
C ASP A 25 26.78 4.93 24.29
N GLU A 26 26.83 3.72 24.86
CA GLU A 26 28.00 2.84 24.76
C GLU A 26 28.27 2.42 23.31
N LEU A 27 27.22 2.07 22.56
CA LEU A 27 27.33 1.69 21.16
C LEU A 27 27.78 2.85 20.29
N TYR A 28 27.19 4.03 20.48
CA TYR A 28 27.57 5.24 19.77
C TYR A 28 29.03 5.60 20.02
N ALA A 29 29.45 5.62 21.29
CA ALA A 29 30.83 5.91 21.67
C ALA A 29 31.82 4.94 21.00
N GLU A 30 31.47 3.65 20.93
CA GLU A 30 32.32 2.63 20.33
C GLU A 30 32.40 2.73 18.79
N ILE A 31 31.28 3.03 18.12
CA ILE A 31 31.22 3.25 16.68
C ILE A 31 32.11 4.44 16.28
N VAL A 32 32.01 5.56 17.01
CA VAL A 32 32.80 6.76 16.77
C VAL A 32 34.28 6.52 17.09
N ARG A 33 34.58 5.90 18.24
CA ARG A 33 35.96 5.59 18.66
C ARG A 33 36.69 4.75 17.63
N ARG A 34 36.03 3.74 17.06
CA ARG A 34 36.60 2.84 16.05
C ARG A 34 36.46 3.35 14.61
N LYS A 35 35.84 4.53 14.41
CA LYS A 35 35.56 5.13 13.08
C LYS A 35 34.86 4.15 12.13
N LEU A 36 33.86 3.43 12.65
CA LEU A 36 33.14 2.39 11.90
C LEU A 36 32.01 2.96 11.04
N TYR A 37 31.47 4.13 11.39
CA TYR A 37 30.40 4.80 10.66
C TYR A 37 30.47 6.32 10.89
N GLU A 38 30.10 7.11 9.88
CA GLU A 38 30.03 8.57 9.96
C GLU A 38 28.56 9.03 9.97
N PHE A 39 28.13 9.67 11.05
CA PHE A 39 26.77 10.17 11.19
C PHE A 39 26.67 11.61 10.66
N ASN A 40 26.00 11.79 9.53
CA ASN A 40 25.74 13.10 8.93
C ASN A 40 24.48 13.78 9.51
N THR A 41 24.39 13.87 10.84
CA THR A 41 23.23 14.44 11.56
C THR A 41 23.65 15.11 12.87
N PRO A 42 22.99 16.19 13.30
CA PRO A 42 23.21 16.78 14.62
C PRO A 42 22.75 15.89 15.78
N THR A 43 21.98 14.81 15.54
CA THR A 43 21.42 13.92 16.58
C THR A 43 21.74 12.43 16.33
N PRO A 44 23.02 12.04 16.32
CA PRO A 44 23.45 10.70 15.90
C PRO A 44 22.93 9.57 16.81
N GLU A 45 22.90 9.78 18.13
CA GLU A 45 22.37 8.81 19.10
C GLU A 45 20.88 8.52 18.89
N HIS A 46 20.08 9.54 18.50
CA HIS A 46 18.66 9.36 18.20
C HIS A 46 18.45 8.50 16.95
N VAL A 47 19.27 8.72 15.91
CA VAL A 47 19.24 7.92 14.68
C VAL A 47 19.67 6.48 14.96
N LEU A 48 20.73 6.29 15.75
CA LEU A 48 21.19 4.96 16.18
C LEU A 48 20.11 4.22 16.98
N ARG A 49 19.53 4.88 17.98
CA ARG A 49 18.42 4.35 18.80
C ARG A 49 17.23 3.92 17.96
N THR A 50 16.78 4.78 17.04
CA THR A 50 15.65 4.48 16.16
C THR A 50 15.97 3.29 15.25
N THR A 51 17.18 3.23 14.71
CA THR A 51 17.63 2.14 13.85
C THR A 51 17.70 0.80 14.60
N ILE A 52 18.32 0.77 15.78
CA ILE A 52 18.43 -0.42 16.62
C ILE A 52 17.04 -0.91 17.05
N ARG A 53 16.17 0.00 17.51
CA ARG A 53 14.79 -0.34 17.91
C ARG A 53 13.98 -0.97 16.78
N ARG A 54 14.15 -0.52 15.54
CA ARG A 54 13.48 -1.14 14.38
C ARG A 54 13.94 -2.59 14.13
N HIS A 55 15.15 -2.94 14.51
CA HIS A 55 15.72 -4.29 14.36
C HIS A 55 15.69 -5.09 15.68
N THR A 56 14.89 -4.67 16.67
CA THR A 56 14.79 -5.32 17.98
C THR A 56 13.54 -6.21 18.05
N GLY A 57 13.72 -7.51 18.30
CA GLY A 57 12.65 -8.50 18.14
C GLY A 57 11.58 -8.56 19.25
N ASN A 58 11.82 -7.95 20.41
CA ASN A 58 10.90 -7.91 21.55
C ASN A 58 10.34 -6.50 21.82
N VAL A 59 10.42 -5.61 20.84
CA VAL A 59 9.82 -4.26 20.88
C VAL A 59 8.77 -4.15 19.79
N GLU A 60 7.53 -3.89 20.17
CA GLU A 60 6.41 -3.77 19.23
C GLU A 60 6.39 -2.38 18.58
N ARG A 61 6.52 -2.32 17.24
CA ARG A 61 6.45 -1.09 16.45
C ARG A 61 5.81 -1.34 15.10
N VAL A 62 5.20 -0.30 14.55
CA VAL A 62 4.59 -0.32 13.20
C VAL A 62 5.64 -0.31 12.07
N ASP A 63 6.86 0.15 12.37
CA ASP A 63 7.98 0.34 11.44
C ASP A 63 9.13 -0.66 11.66
N SER A 64 8.88 -1.75 12.38
CA SER A 64 9.88 -2.81 12.64
C SER A 64 10.39 -3.42 11.33
N SER A 65 11.69 -3.69 11.30
CA SER A 65 12.36 -4.41 10.22
C SER A 65 12.00 -5.89 10.26
N ASP A 66 11.96 -6.54 9.09
CA ASP A 66 11.85 -8.00 9.00
C ASP A 66 13.14 -8.70 9.44
N GLU A 67 14.27 -7.98 9.46
CA GLU A 67 15.55 -8.45 9.98
C GLU A 67 15.68 -8.10 11.47
N VAL A 68 15.74 -9.13 12.32
CA VAL A 68 15.91 -9.00 13.77
C VAL A 68 17.37 -9.22 14.13
N LEU A 69 18.04 -8.16 14.56
CA LEU A 69 19.46 -8.17 14.92
C LEU A 69 19.69 -8.06 16.44
N PHE A 70 18.73 -7.47 17.15
CA PHE A 70 18.87 -7.09 18.55
C PHE A 70 17.73 -7.62 19.43
N GLU A 71 18.00 -7.67 20.73
CA GLU A 71 17.00 -7.89 21.78
C GLU A 71 17.15 -6.83 22.87
N LEU A 72 16.05 -6.30 23.38
CA LEU A 72 16.05 -5.39 24.51
C LEU A 72 16.20 -6.20 25.80
N VAL A 73 17.30 -6.02 26.51
CA VAL A 73 17.63 -6.76 27.75
C VAL A 73 17.12 -6.00 28.98
N SER A 74 17.23 -4.68 28.97
CA SER A 74 16.70 -3.78 30.00
C SER A 74 16.41 -2.41 29.40
N GLU A 75 16.01 -1.44 30.22
CA GLU A 75 15.74 -0.07 29.76
C GLU A 75 16.90 0.48 28.94
N ASP A 76 16.68 0.62 27.63
CA ASP A 76 17.62 1.12 26.64
C ASP A 76 18.97 0.37 26.51
N VAL A 77 18.99 -0.91 26.91
CA VAL A 77 20.17 -1.80 26.78
C VAL A 77 19.84 -2.95 25.84
N TYR A 78 20.68 -3.13 24.82
CA TYR A 78 20.43 -4.06 23.71
C TYR A 78 21.50 -5.15 23.65
N GLY A 79 21.06 -6.40 23.48
CA GLY A 79 21.90 -7.58 23.24
C GLY A 79 21.77 -8.10 21.81
N LEU A 80 22.58 -9.11 21.45
CA LEU A 80 22.47 -9.79 20.16
C LEU A 80 21.34 -10.82 20.20
N SER A 81 20.47 -10.79 19.18
CA SER A 81 19.48 -11.85 19.03
C SER A 81 20.14 -13.15 18.54
N SER A 82 19.88 -14.27 19.22
CA SER A 82 20.53 -15.58 18.98
C SER A 82 19.87 -16.45 17.91
N GLY A 83 18.87 -15.96 17.19
CA GLY A 83 18.26 -16.74 16.11
C GLY A 83 17.19 -15.98 15.34
N THR A 84 17.13 -16.26 14.03
CA THR A 84 16.02 -15.97 13.14
C THR A 84 14.73 -16.45 13.78
N ARG A 85 13.94 -15.52 14.31
CA ARG A 85 12.56 -15.85 14.68
C ARG A 85 11.79 -16.03 13.38
N THR A 86 11.36 -17.26 13.10
CA THR A 86 10.14 -17.52 12.34
C THR A 86 9.03 -16.76 13.06
N THR A 87 8.78 -15.53 12.63
CA THR A 87 7.66 -14.78 13.17
C THR A 87 6.41 -15.44 12.59
N THR A 88 5.80 -16.35 13.35
CA THR A 88 4.33 -16.42 13.34
C THR A 88 3.86 -15.07 13.84
N ARG A 89 3.81 -14.09 12.93
CA ARG A 89 3.07 -12.85 13.13
C ARG A 89 1.68 -13.30 13.62
N LYS A 90 1.29 -12.91 14.85
CA LYS A 90 -0.05 -12.33 14.95
C LYS A 90 0.03 -11.15 14.00
N ARG A 91 -0.46 -11.35 12.78
CA ARG A 91 -0.45 -10.33 11.73
C ARG A 91 -1.00 -9.10 12.43
N ALA A 92 -0.15 -8.08 12.60
CA ALA A 92 -0.63 -6.72 12.68
C ALA A 92 -1.72 -6.65 11.61
N GLY A 93 -2.96 -6.30 11.99
CA GLY A 93 -4.07 -6.28 11.05
C GLY A 93 -3.54 -5.67 9.76
N SER A 94 -3.53 -6.48 8.69
CA SER A 94 -2.88 -6.12 7.43
C SER A 94 -3.35 -4.72 7.12
N GLY A 95 -2.44 -3.74 7.16
CA GLY A 95 -2.78 -2.42 6.69
C GLY A 95 -3.28 -2.60 5.27
N MET A 96 -4.49 -2.10 4.97
CA MET A 96 -5.15 -2.31 3.69
C MET A 96 -4.17 -2.06 2.52
N LYS A 97 -3.95 -3.06 1.66
CA LYS A 97 -2.95 -2.98 0.57
C LYS A 97 -3.19 -1.74 -0.31
N ARG A 98 -2.12 -1.07 -0.74
CA ARG A 98 -2.26 0.14 -1.60
C ARG A 98 -3.00 -0.19 -2.90
N ILE A 99 -3.87 0.73 -3.33
CA ILE A 99 -4.57 0.62 -4.62
C ILE A 99 -3.62 1.04 -5.74
N GLN A 100 -3.33 0.12 -6.65
CA GLN A 100 -2.50 0.36 -7.82
C GLN A 100 -3.32 0.85 -9.00
N ARG A 101 -2.65 1.48 -9.96
CA ARG A 101 -3.22 1.92 -11.23
C ARG A 101 -2.25 1.63 -12.36
N ALA A 102 -2.77 1.42 -13.57
CA ALA A 102 -1.95 1.09 -14.72
C ALA A 102 -1.34 2.35 -15.35
N ASN A 103 -0.04 2.30 -15.67
CA ASN A 103 0.72 3.44 -16.19
C ASN A 103 0.18 3.94 -17.55
N ASP A 104 -0.39 3.07 -18.35
CA ASP A 104 -0.98 3.39 -19.65
C ASP A 104 -2.31 4.16 -19.55
N LYS A 105 -2.82 4.38 -18.32
CA LYS A 105 -4.01 5.21 -18.05
C LYS A 105 -3.70 6.58 -17.46
N GLU A 106 -2.43 6.93 -17.27
CA GLU A 106 -2.04 8.19 -16.63
C GLU A 106 -2.53 9.43 -17.40
N GLU A 107 -2.56 9.38 -18.74
CA GLU A 107 -3.03 10.49 -19.56
C GLU A 107 -4.52 10.78 -19.34
N ILE A 108 -5.38 9.76 -19.44
CA ILE A 108 -6.82 9.95 -19.22
C ILE A 108 -7.14 10.36 -17.78
N ILE A 109 -6.38 9.84 -16.80
CA ILE A 109 -6.49 10.26 -15.40
C ILE A 109 -6.18 11.76 -15.25
N LYS A 110 -5.05 12.21 -15.83
CA LYS A 110 -4.65 13.62 -15.78
C LYS A 110 -5.69 14.52 -16.42
N ASN A 111 -6.25 14.11 -17.57
CA ASN A 111 -7.25 14.89 -18.28
C ASN A 111 -8.57 14.98 -17.48
N LEU A 112 -9.05 13.88 -16.89
CA LEU A 112 -10.28 13.86 -16.09
C LEU A 112 -10.15 14.59 -14.74
N MET A 113 -8.94 14.71 -14.21
CA MET A 113 -8.65 15.48 -12.99
C MET A 113 -8.28 16.94 -13.26
N SER A 114 -8.25 17.36 -14.53
CA SER A 114 -7.95 18.74 -14.87
C SER A 114 -9.09 19.68 -14.49
N ASP A 115 -8.76 20.96 -14.28
CA ASP A 115 -9.74 22.00 -13.99
C ASP A 115 -10.74 22.22 -15.13
N GLN A 116 -10.43 21.78 -16.36
CA GLN A 116 -11.32 21.83 -17.50
C GLN A 116 -12.58 20.98 -17.30
N VAL A 117 -12.45 19.82 -16.65
CA VAL A 117 -13.60 18.99 -16.26
C VAL A 117 -14.12 19.43 -14.91
N GLY A 118 -13.21 19.66 -13.95
CA GLY A 118 -13.54 20.17 -12.62
C GLY A 118 -14.34 19.24 -11.70
N VAL A 119 -14.61 17.98 -12.12
CA VAL A 119 -15.45 17.02 -11.36
C VAL A 119 -14.63 16.22 -10.33
N PHE A 120 -13.48 15.69 -10.72
CA PHE A 120 -12.68 14.81 -9.86
C PHE A 120 -11.48 15.55 -9.25
N LYS A 121 -11.68 16.12 -8.06
CA LYS A 121 -10.59 16.80 -7.32
C LYS A 121 -9.59 15.82 -6.69
N GLU A 122 -10.04 14.60 -6.40
CA GLU A 122 -9.23 13.56 -5.79
C GLU A 122 -9.26 12.30 -6.65
N ILE A 123 -8.08 11.73 -6.90
CA ILE A 123 -7.92 10.55 -7.76
C ILE A 123 -8.76 9.35 -7.29
N TRP A 124 -8.95 9.21 -5.98
CA TRP A 124 -9.73 8.11 -5.42
C TRP A 124 -11.21 8.16 -5.84
N LYS A 125 -11.79 9.36 -6.02
CA LYS A 125 -13.16 9.54 -6.53
C LYS A 125 -13.25 9.15 -8.01
N LEU A 126 -12.24 9.51 -8.79
CA LEU A 126 -12.13 9.11 -10.19
C LEU A 126 -12.03 7.59 -10.33
N LEU A 127 -11.15 6.94 -9.55
CA LEU A 127 -11.00 5.49 -9.59
C LEU A 127 -12.26 4.77 -9.13
N LEU A 128 -12.95 5.30 -8.12
CA LEU A 128 -14.24 4.76 -7.68
C LEU A 128 -15.28 4.85 -8.80
N PHE A 129 -15.40 6.01 -9.46
CA PHE A 129 -16.29 6.20 -10.60
C PHE A 129 -15.93 5.26 -11.76
N ALA A 130 -14.65 5.19 -12.13
CA ALA A 130 -14.17 4.30 -13.17
C ALA A 130 -14.46 2.83 -12.85
N ALA A 131 -14.34 2.41 -11.58
CA ALA A 131 -14.69 1.05 -11.19
C ALA A 131 -16.17 0.73 -11.43
N GLN A 132 -17.08 1.68 -11.15
CA GLN A 132 -18.50 1.51 -11.46
C GLN A 132 -18.78 1.47 -12.96
N VAL A 133 -18.10 2.31 -13.75
CA VAL A 133 -18.15 2.26 -15.21
C VAL A 133 -17.67 0.90 -15.71
N GLY A 134 -16.57 0.37 -15.17
CA GLY A 134 -16.03 -0.93 -15.51
C GLY A 134 -17.04 -2.05 -15.25
N MET A 135 -17.63 -2.10 -14.06
CA MET A 135 -18.65 -3.10 -13.72
C MET A 135 -19.89 -3.00 -14.61
N ARG A 136 -20.38 -1.78 -14.85
CA ARG A 136 -21.54 -1.55 -15.72
C ARG A 136 -21.32 -2.08 -17.14
N ASN A 137 -20.11 -1.93 -17.66
CA ASN A 137 -19.75 -2.35 -19.02
C ASN A 137 -19.15 -3.76 -19.06
N ASP A 138 -19.20 -4.51 -17.96
CA ASP A 138 -18.56 -5.81 -17.81
C ASP A 138 -17.09 -5.83 -18.31
N LYS A 139 -16.38 -4.72 -18.08
CA LYS A 139 -15.01 -4.52 -18.56
C LYS A 139 -14.04 -4.63 -17.38
N ARG A 140 -13.52 -5.83 -17.18
CA ARG A 140 -12.47 -6.16 -16.19
C ARG A 140 -11.13 -6.32 -16.90
N LEU A 141 -10.16 -5.44 -16.63
CA LEU A 141 -8.85 -5.47 -17.29
C LEU A 141 -7.70 -5.61 -16.30
N PRO A 142 -6.83 -6.63 -16.43
CA PRO A 142 -5.66 -6.79 -15.57
C PRO A 142 -4.68 -5.62 -15.72
N LEU A 143 -3.97 -5.30 -14.64
CA LEU A 143 -2.98 -4.22 -14.63
C LEU A 143 -1.68 -4.76 -15.24
N LYS A 144 -1.27 -4.22 -16.39
CA LYS A 144 -0.10 -4.73 -17.15
C LYS A 144 1.21 -4.01 -16.81
N ALA A 145 1.15 -2.74 -16.42
CA ALA A 145 2.32 -1.91 -16.12
C ALA A 145 2.09 -1.16 -14.81
N LEU A 146 2.68 -1.67 -13.72
CA LEU A 146 2.57 -1.10 -12.39
C LEU A 146 3.77 -0.19 -12.10
N ASP A 147 3.51 1.00 -11.60
CA ASP A 147 4.51 1.81 -10.89
C ASP A 147 4.27 1.66 -9.39
N ALA A 148 5.07 0.82 -8.74
CA ALA A 148 4.94 0.50 -7.32
C ALA A 148 4.99 1.75 -6.41
N GLY A 149 5.59 2.86 -6.88
CA GLY A 149 5.68 4.11 -6.12
C GLY A 149 4.41 4.97 -6.17
N LYS A 150 3.47 4.68 -7.09
CA LYS A 150 2.27 5.51 -7.32
C LYS A 150 0.99 4.97 -6.67
N GLY A 151 1.06 3.81 -6.02
CA GLY A 151 -0.09 3.22 -5.33
C GLY A 151 -0.72 4.21 -4.34
N ILE A 152 -2.05 4.23 -4.25
CA ILE A 152 -2.81 5.10 -3.36
C ILE A 152 -3.04 4.38 -2.03
N ASP A 153 -2.78 5.08 -0.93
CA ASP A 153 -3.07 4.56 0.40
C ASP A 153 -4.59 4.42 0.58
N GLN A 154 -5.07 3.27 1.04
CA GLN A 154 -6.50 3.07 1.26
C GLN A 154 -7.08 4.00 2.33
N SER A 155 -6.25 4.53 3.25
CA SER A 155 -6.67 5.59 4.18
C SER A 155 -7.10 6.88 3.48
N THR A 156 -6.66 7.12 2.24
CA THR A 156 -7.13 8.25 1.40
C THR A 156 -8.63 8.15 1.13
N PHE A 157 -9.16 6.93 1.08
CA PHE A 157 -10.58 6.65 0.94
C PHE A 157 -11.30 6.66 2.30
N GLY A 158 -10.59 6.81 3.42
CA GLY A 158 -11.14 6.76 4.78
C GLY A 158 -12.18 7.84 5.08
N ASN A 159 -12.17 8.95 4.33
CA ASN A 159 -13.24 9.96 4.37
C ASN A 159 -14.52 9.51 3.64
N CYS A 160 -14.53 8.33 3.01
CA CYS A 160 -15.69 7.66 2.45
C CYS A 160 -16.05 6.45 3.34
N PRO A 161 -17.03 6.57 4.25
CA PRO A 161 -17.42 5.47 5.13
C PRO A 161 -17.85 4.19 4.40
N ALA A 162 -18.31 4.33 3.16
CA ALA A 162 -18.72 3.21 2.31
C ALA A 162 -17.53 2.43 1.71
N TRP A 163 -16.30 2.95 1.76
CA TRP A 163 -15.17 2.40 1.00
C TRP A 163 -14.92 0.90 1.22
N PRO A 164 -14.77 0.40 2.46
CA PRO A 164 -14.62 -1.03 2.68
C PRO A 164 -15.81 -1.82 2.12
N GLY A 165 -17.03 -1.33 2.36
CA GLY A 165 -18.27 -1.96 1.88
C GLY A 165 -18.35 -2.06 0.36
N VAL A 166 -17.89 -1.05 -0.37
CA VAL A 166 -17.82 -1.08 -1.84
C VAL A 166 -16.93 -2.23 -2.31
N LEU A 167 -15.74 -2.39 -1.73
CA LEU A 167 -14.84 -3.49 -2.11
C LEU A 167 -15.48 -4.87 -1.87
N TYR A 168 -16.16 -5.05 -0.73
CA TYR A 168 -16.89 -6.29 -0.45
C TYR A 168 -18.00 -6.54 -1.48
N LEU A 169 -18.85 -5.54 -1.74
CA LEU A 169 -20.00 -5.69 -2.63
C LEU A 169 -19.59 -5.93 -4.07
N MET A 170 -18.58 -5.20 -4.56
CA MET A 170 -18.05 -5.40 -5.91
C MET A 170 -17.53 -6.82 -6.10
N THR A 171 -16.77 -7.32 -5.12
CA THR A 171 -16.16 -8.65 -5.20
C THR A 171 -17.18 -9.76 -5.02
N LEU A 172 -18.19 -9.54 -4.17
CA LEU A 172 -19.30 -10.48 -4.02
C LEU A 172 -20.13 -10.56 -5.30
N ALA A 173 -20.43 -9.42 -5.92
CA ALA A 173 -21.14 -9.37 -7.19
C ALA A 173 -20.35 -10.05 -8.32
N GLU A 174 -19.03 -9.89 -8.34
CA GLU A 174 -18.16 -10.52 -9.35
C GLU A 174 -18.00 -12.03 -9.12
N THR A 175 -17.70 -12.44 -7.89
CA THR A 175 -17.31 -13.83 -7.60
C THR A 175 -18.51 -14.72 -7.29
N GLN A 176 -19.65 -14.15 -6.89
CA GLN A 176 -20.84 -14.85 -6.38
C GLN A 176 -20.55 -15.82 -5.22
N LYS A 177 -19.46 -15.58 -4.48
CA LYS A 177 -18.94 -16.46 -3.41
C LYS A 177 -18.78 -15.69 -2.12
N SER A 178 -19.22 -16.26 -1.01
CA SER A 178 -19.07 -15.64 0.32
C SER A 178 -17.64 -15.64 0.86
N ASP A 179 -16.74 -16.47 0.31
CA ASP A 179 -15.34 -16.55 0.75
C ASP A 179 -14.61 -15.20 0.67
N CYS A 180 -14.99 -14.37 -0.31
CA CYS A 180 -14.46 -13.03 -0.49
C CYS A 180 -14.89 -12.05 0.62
N LEU A 181 -15.79 -12.45 1.53
CA LEU A 181 -16.18 -11.67 2.71
C LEU A 181 -15.31 -11.98 3.94
N SER A 182 -14.48 -13.02 3.87
CA SER A 182 -13.59 -13.40 4.98
C SER A 182 -12.50 -12.34 5.24
N GLY A 183 -12.02 -12.28 6.47
CA GLY A 183 -10.87 -11.47 6.86
C GLY A 183 -9.51 -12.07 6.46
N SER A 184 -9.47 -13.02 5.54
CA SER A 184 -8.22 -13.61 5.06
C SER A 184 -7.47 -12.66 4.13
N GLU A 185 -6.14 -12.73 4.11
CA GLU A 185 -5.32 -11.92 3.19
C GLU A 185 -5.62 -12.23 1.73
N LYS A 186 -5.90 -13.50 1.40
CA LYS A 186 -6.32 -13.88 0.06
C LYS A 186 -7.62 -13.17 -0.35
N ALA A 187 -8.62 -13.14 0.54
CA ALA A 187 -9.87 -12.43 0.26
C ALA A 187 -9.66 -10.91 0.18
N GLU A 188 -8.73 -10.35 0.95
CA GLU A 188 -8.34 -8.94 0.81
C GLU A 188 -7.71 -8.65 -0.56
N ASP A 189 -6.82 -9.54 -1.02
CA ASP A 189 -6.17 -9.45 -2.32
C ASP A 189 -7.17 -9.54 -3.45
N ASP A 190 -8.08 -10.50 -3.39
CA ASP A 190 -9.14 -10.66 -4.36
C ASP A 190 -10.00 -9.38 -4.42
N ARG A 191 -10.37 -8.81 -3.28
CA ARG A 191 -11.15 -7.56 -3.21
C ARG A 191 -10.43 -6.38 -3.85
N VAL A 192 -9.14 -6.23 -3.54
CA VAL A 192 -8.31 -5.15 -4.08
C VAL A 192 -8.11 -5.33 -5.59
N SER A 193 -7.82 -6.55 -6.04
CA SER A 193 -7.63 -6.86 -7.45
C SER A 193 -8.89 -6.64 -8.27
N VAL A 194 -10.06 -7.10 -7.81
CA VAL A 194 -11.34 -6.87 -8.50
C VAL A 194 -11.59 -5.37 -8.68
N PHE A 195 -11.41 -4.56 -7.62
CA PHE A 195 -11.54 -3.11 -7.73
C PHE A 195 -10.58 -2.51 -8.75
N GLN A 196 -9.29 -2.85 -8.67
CA GLN A 196 -8.26 -2.30 -9.55
C GLN A 196 -8.52 -2.63 -11.02
N GLU A 197 -8.93 -3.87 -11.31
CA GLU A 197 -9.17 -4.33 -12.67
C GLU A 197 -10.41 -3.69 -13.30
N TYR A 198 -11.48 -3.49 -12.52
CA TYR A 198 -12.64 -2.74 -12.99
C TYR A 198 -12.36 -1.26 -13.13
N ALA A 199 -11.60 -0.65 -12.21
CA ALA A 199 -11.17 0.74 -12.38
C ALA A 199 -10.35 0.92 -13.66
N ASN A 200 -9.43 -0.01 -13.94
CA ASN A 200 -8.63 -0.02 -15.16
C ASN A 200 -9.50 -0.19 -16.42
N GLY A 201 -10.48 -1.11 -16.36
CA GLY A 201 -11.45 -1.30 -17.44
C GLY A 201 -12.35 -0.08 -17.68
N GLY A 202 -12.83 0.58 -16.64
CA GLY A 202 -13.63 1.79 -16.78
C GLY A 202 -12.84 2.98 -17.31
N LEU A 203 -11.56 3.11 -16.94
CA LEU A 203 -10.66 4.10 -17.55
C LEU A 203 -10.47 3.83 -19.04
N GLU A 204 -10.43 2.56 -19.46
CA GLU A 204 -10.43 2.19 -20.88
C GLU A 204 -11.73 2.61 -21.57
N VAL A 205 -12.91 2.33 -20.99
CA VAL A 205 -14.20 2.78 -21.53
C VAL A 205 -14.24 4.30 -21.69
N LEU A 206 -13.80 5.03 -20.67
CA LEU A 206 -13.75 6.49 -20.70
C LEU A 206 -12.82 6.99 -21.81
N ARG A 207 -11.59 6.44 -21.88
CA ARG A 207 -10.63 6.80 -22.92
C ARG A 207 -11.19 6.55 -24.32
N ASP A 208 -11.84 5.40 -24.54
CA ASP A 208 -12.42 5.04 -25.83
C ASP A 208 -13.61 5.96 -26.19
N PHE A 209 -14.44 6.34 -25.21
CA PHE A 209 -15.55 7.29 -25.43
C PHE A 209 -15.04 8.68 -25.83
N PHE A 210 -14.00 9.17 -25.16
CA PHE A 210 -13.42 10.49 -25.43
C PHE A 210 -12.43 10.51 -26.60
N ALA A 211 -12.16 9.37 -27.24
CA ALA A 211 -11.33 9.31 -28.42
C ALA A 211 -11.97 10.14 -29.55
N GLY A 212 -11.37 11.30 -29.86
CA GLY A 212 -11.89 12.23 -30.86
C GLY A 212 -13.08 13.08 -30.39
N ARG A 213 -13.37 13.13 -29.08
CA ARG A 213 -14.41 14.00 -28.49
C ARG A 213 -13.80 14.97 -27.49
N PRO A 214 -14.38 16.17 -27.30
CA PRO A 214 -13.95 17.06 -26.23
C PRO A 214 -14.17 16.41 -24.86
N LEU A 215 -13.15 16.52 -24.01
CA LEU A 215 -13.18 16.07 -22.61
C LEU A 215 -13.40 17.30 -21.73
N ASP A 216 -14.67 17.65 -21.54
CA ASP A 216 -15.16 18.73 -20.69
C ASP A 216 -16.38 18.26 -19.88
N LEU A 217 -17.02 19.15 -19.14
CA LEU A 217 -18.17 18.80 -18.31
C LEU A 217 -19.35 18.27 -19.14
N ASP A 218 -19.66 18.90 -20.28
CA ASP A 218 -20.76 18.49 -21.15
C ASP A 218 -20.48 17.11 -21.77
N GLY A 219 -19.25 16.85 -22.20
CA GLY A 219 -18.82 15.54 -22.67
C GLY A 219 -18.93 14.45 -21.60
N LEU A 220 -18.62 14.76 -20.34
CA LEU A 220 -18.78 13.84 -19.22
C LEU A 220 -20.26 13.58 -18.88
N LEU A 221 -21.11 14.61 -18.95
CA LEU A 221 -22.56 14.44 -18.79
C LEU A 221 -23.13 13.58 -19.92
N ALA A 222 -22.74 13.83 -21.16
CA ALA A 222 -23.12 13.01 -22.30
C ALA A 222 -22.66 11.55 -22.13
N PHE A 223 -21.44 11.33 -21.62
CA PHE A 223 -20.98 10.00 -21.25
C PHE A 223 -21.92 9.35 -20.24
N ILE A 224 -22.22 10.03 -19.13
CA ILE A 224 -23.10 9.51 -18.07
C ILE A 224 -24.48 9.14 -18.64
N GLU A 225 -25.05 9.92 -19.54
CA GLU A 225 -26.33 9.57 -20.19
C GLU A 225 -26.25 8.27 -21.01
N THR A 226 -25.14 8.02 -21.73
CA THR A 226 -24.93 6.71 -22.38
C THR A 226 -24.85 5.56 -21.36
N GLN A 227 -24.42 5.89 -20.15
CA GLN A 227 -24.41 5.00 -19.00
C GLN A 227 -25.72 5.11 -18.20
N ARG A 228 -26.88 5.45 -18.78
CA ARG A 228 -28.18 5.39 -18.07
C ARG A 228 -29.18 4.43 -18.69
N GLU A 229 -29.03 4.08 -19.97
CA GLU A 229 -29.92 3.13 -20.64
C GLU A 229 -29.88 1.74 -19.99
N GLU A 230 -31.04 1.12 -19.81
CA GLU A 230 -31.22 -0.13 -19.06
C GLU A 230 -30.33 -1.25 -19.62
N SER A 231 -29.36 -1.70 -18.83
CA SER A 231 -28.99 -3.12 -18.88
C SER A 231 -30.04 -3.90 -18.12
N ALA A 232 -31.16 -4.18 -18.81
CA ALA A 232 -32.06 -5.25 -18.42
C ALA A 232 -31.30 -6.58 -18.58
N GLY A 233 -30.59 -7.01 -17.52
CA GLY A 233 -29.89 -8.29 -17.60
C GLY A 233 -28.84 -8.50 -16.52
N ARG A 234 -29.31 -9.09 -15.40
CA ARG A 234 -28.57 -9.94 -14.46
C ARG A 234 -27.70 -9.25 -13.41
N LEU A 235 -28.30 -9.03 -12.25
CA LEU A 235 -27.64 -9.22 -10.94
C LEU A 235 -28.63 -9.93 -9.99
N ASP A 236 -29.14 -11.09 -10.40
CA ASP A 236 -29.64 -12.04 -9.40
C ASP A 236 -28.39 -12.67 -8.76
N LEU A 237 -28.12 -12.26 -7.51
CA LEU A 237 -27.04 -12.83 -6.71
C LEU A 237 -27.43 -14.25 -6.29
N GLU A 238 -27.00 -15.25 -7.04
CA GLU A 238 -27.11 -16.65 -6.66
C GLU A 238 -25.92 -17.01 -5.77
N LEU A 239 -26.03 -16.66 -4.47
CA LEU A 239 -25.01 -16.99 -3.49
C LEU A 239 -24.94 -18.51 -3.30
N THR A 240 -23.81 -19.10 -3.69
CA THR A 240 -23.52 -20.51 -3.41
C THR A 240 -22.74 -20.58 -2.09
N ILE A 241 -23.34 -21.20 -1.06
CA ILE A 241 -22.75 -21.38 0.28
C ILE A 241 -21.97 -22.69 0.33
#